data_AF-A0A7L5DUN7-F1
#
_entry.id   AF-A0A7L5DUN7-F1
#
_cell.length_a   1.000
_cell.length_b   1.000
_cell.length_c   1.000
_cell.angle_alpha   90.00
_cell.angle_beta   90.00
_cell.angle_gamma   90.00
#
_symmetry.space_group_name_H-M   'P 1'
#
loop_
_entity.id
_entity.type
_entity.pdbx_description
1 polymer ?
#
loop_
_entity_poly.entity_id
_entity_poly.type
_entity_poly.pdbx_seq_one_letter_code
_entity_poly.pdbx_strand_id
1 'polypeptide(L)'
;MLNNNGINRIYVVGNLLENAINNVSSSHADVVQFPLLITESYVKQGVKKEFEQVFDIMIPRSALYTNIENFVKGRMIHLEGRIQTHSVIDQQGTKSYITQILAHKYSFLN
;
A
#
# COMPACT_ATOMS: atom_id res chain seq x y z
N MET A 1 6.11 25.74 1.80
CA MET A 1 6.32 24.63 0.85
C MET A 1 7.23 23.62 1.54
N LEU A 2 6.96 22.32 1.44
CA LEU A 2 7.88 21.30 1.98
C LEU A 2 9.18 21.36 1.17
N ASN A 3 10.27 21.78 1.80
CA ASN A 3 11.60 21.77 1.20
C ASN A 3 12.16 20.35 1.37
N ASN A 4 12.07 19.54 0.33
CA ASN A 4 12.46 18.14 0.41
C ASN A 4 13.95 17.99 0.07
N ASN A 5 14.76 17.54 1.03
CA ASN A 5 16.21 17.33 0.86
C ASN A 5 16.58 15.91 0.38
N GLY A 6 15.60 15.15 -0.12
CA GLY A 6 15.79 13.76 -0.49
C GLY A 6 14.68 13.19 -1.37
N ILE A 7 14.92 11.99 -1.88
CA ILE A 7 14.00 11.26 -2.76
C ILE A 7 13.38 10.10 -1.96
N ASN A 8 12.06 10.11 -1.87
CA ASN A 8 11.28 8.98 -1.37
C ASN A 8 10.26 8.61 -2.45
N ARG A 9 10.56 7.54 -3.19
CA ARG A 9 9.74 7.06 -4.30
C ARG A 9 9.72 5.55 -4.30
N ILE A 10 8.54 4.97 -4.48
CA ILE A 10 8.34 3.53 -4.63
C ILE A 10 7.48 3.28 -5.87
N TYR A 11 7.85 2.22 -6.59
CA TYR A 11 7.06 1.63 -7.67
C TYR A 11 6.79 0.20 -7.26
N VAL A 12 5.53 -0.21 -7.30
CA VAL A 12 5.12 -1.53 -6.85
C VAL A 12 4.08 -2.08 -7.82
N VAL A 13 4.23 -3.35 -8.16
CA VAL A 13 3.23 -4.12 -8.89
C VAL A 13 2.91 -5.35 -8.07
N GLY A 14 1.63 -5.59 -7.83
CA GLY A 14 1.18 -6.74 -7.05
C GLY A 14 -0.31 -6.96 -7.19
N ASN A 15 -0.83 -7.92 -6.43
CA ASN A 15 -2.25 -8.25 -6.40
C ASN A 15 -2.88 -7.72 -5.12
N LEU A 16 -4.11 -7.21 -5.22
CA LEU A 16 -4.91 -6.90 -4.05
C LEU A 16 -5.16 -8.20 -3.26
N LEU A 17 -4.70 -8.27 -2.02
CA LEU A 17 -4.93 -9.46 -1.17
C LEU A 17 -6.39 -9.51 -0.69
N GLU A 18 -7.02 -8.35 -0.54
CA GLU A 18 -8.41 -8.15 -0.14
C GLU A 18 -9.07 -7.01 -0.93
N ASN A 19 -10.41 -6.91 -0.87
CA ASN A 19 -11.13 -5.77 -1.43
C ASN A 19 -10.74 -4.49 -0.69
N ALA A 20 -10.69 -3.37 -1.39
CA ALA A 20 -10.37 -2.10 -0.73
C ALA A 20 -11.53 -1.59 0.13
N ILE A 21 -11.17 -0.89 1.20
CA ILE A 21 -12.10 -0.22 2.11
C ILE A 21 -11.88 1.29 2.07
N ASN A 22 -12.96 2.05 2.25
CA ASN A 22 -12.85 3.48 2.54
C ASN A 22 -12.60 3.63 4.04
N ASN A 23 -11.52 4.30 4.40
CA ASN A 23 -11.25 4.69 5.78
C ASN A 23 -11.41 6.21 5.90
N VAL A 24 -12.32 6.62 6.77
CA VAL A 24 -12.59 8.02 7.11
C VAL A 24 -12.13 8.20 8.56
N SER A 25 -10.91 8.66 8.76
CA SER A 25 -10.42 9.02 10.08
C SER A 25 -10.66 10.51 10.31
N SER A 26 -11.04 10.91 11.53
CA SER A 26 -11.18 12.32 11.91
C SER A 26 -9.90 13.16 11.71
N SER A 27 -8.74 12.49 11.57
CA SER A 27 -7.43 13.10 11.37
C SER A 27 -6.84 12.92 9.96
N HIS A 28 -7.42 12.03 9.15
CA HIS A 28 -6.93 11.74 7.80
C HIS A 28 -8.08 11.92 6.82
N ALA A 29 -7.86 12.73 5.78
CA ALA A 29 -8.76 12.85 4.63
C ALA A 29 -9.19 11.46 4.14
N ASP A 30 -10.39 11.35 3.55
CA ASP A 30 -10.91 10.11 2.98
C ASP A 30 -9.84 9.38 2.17
N VAL A 31 -9.55 8.12 2.54
CA VAL A 31 -8.57 7.28 1.86
C VAL A 31 -9.18 5.94 1.47
N VAL A 32 -8.72 5.39 0.34
CA VAL A 32 -8.93 3.99 -0.04
C VAL A 32 -7.73 3.19 0.44
N GLN A 33 -7.98 2.11 1.17
CA GLN A 33 -6.95 1.27 1.77
C GLN A 33 -7.13 -0.19 1.39
N PHE A 34 -6.02 -0.88 1.09
CA PHE A 34 -6.00 -2.31 0.84
C PHE A 34 -4.60 -2.92 1.03
N PRO A 35 -4.51 -4.18 1.46
CA PRO A 35 -3.26 -4.93 1.44
C PRO A 35 -2.91 -5.37 0.01
N LEU A 36 -1.65 -5.20 -0.37
CA LEU A 36 -1.09 -5.62 -1.65
C LEU A 36 -0.05 -6.71 -1.45
N LEU A 37 -0.26 -7.84 -2.13
CA LEU A 37 0.63 -8.98 -2.15
C LEU A 37 1.60 -8.92 -3.34
N ILE A 38 2.88 -9.13 -3.05
CA ILE A 38 3.94 -9.40 -4.03
C ILE A 38 4.52 -10.77 -3.72
N THR A 39 4.62 -11.62 -4.73
CA THR A 39 5.20 -12.97 -4.61
C THR A 39 6.48 -13.05 -5.43
N GLU A 40 7.58 -13.37 -4.79
CA GLU A 40 8.87 -13.64 -5.42
C GLU A 40 9.13 -15.15 -5.44
N SER A 41 9.57 -15.69 -6.58
CA SER A 41 9.98 -17.09 -6.70
C SER A 41 11.50 -17.18 -6.87
N TYR A 42 12.15 -18.03 -6.09
CA TYR A 42 13.59 -18.30 -6.23
C TYR A 42 13.90 -19.78 -6.03
N VAL A 43 15.02 -20.25 -6.57
CA VAL A 43 15.48 -21.64 -6.39
C VAL A 43 16.58 -21.69 -5.34
N LYS A 44 16.44 -22.55 -4.34
CA LYS A 44 17.47 -22.79 -3.32
C LYS A 44 17.69 -24.29 -3.15
N GLN A 45 18.92 -24.74 -3.39
CA GLN A 45 19.32 -26.17 -3.32
C GLN A 45 18.45 -27.07 -4.22
N GLY A 46 18.12 -26.61 -5.43
CA GLY A 46 17.29 -27.36 -6.38
C GLY A 46 15.79 -27.35 -6.08
N VAL A 47 15.35 -26.72 -4.99
CA VAL A 47 13.93 -26.59 -4.61
C VAL A 47 13.43 -25.18 -4.95
N LYS A 48 12.31 -25.08 -5.68
CA LYS A 48 11.60 -23.81 -5.89
C LYS A 48 10.98 -23.38 -4.56
N LYS A 49 11.26 -22.13 -4.15
CA LYS A 49 10.67 -21.48 -2.99
C LYS A 49 9.94 -20.22 -3.43
N GLU A 50 8.91 -19.88 -2.68
CA GLU A 50 8.13 -18.66 -2.86
C GLU A 50 8.25 -17.83 -1.59
N PHE A 51 8.33 -16.51 -1.78
CA PHE A 51 8.40 -15.53 -0.72
C PHE A 51 7.33 -14.48 -0.96
N GLU A 52 6.50 -14.25 0.03
CA GLU A 52 5.38 -13.32 -0.03
C GLU A 52 5.69 -12.07 0.80
N GLN A 53 5.47 -10.91 0.21
CA GLN A 53 5.54 -9.61 0.88
C GLN A 53 4.18 -8.94 0.79
N VAL A 54 3.67 -8.47 1.92
CA VAL A 54 2.41 -7.73 1.99
C VAL A 54 2.71 -6.28 2.35
N PHE A 55 2.22 -5.36 1.53
CA PHE A 55 2.30 -3.92 1.74
C PHE A 55 0.92 -3.33 2.02
N ASP A 56 0.82 -2.45 3.01
CA ASP A 56 -0.39 -1.68 3.25
C ASP A 56 -0.41 -0.44 2.34
N ILE A 57 -1.42 -0.36 1.47
CA ILE A 57 -1.55 0.70 0.47
C ILE A 57 -2.61 1.69 0.94
N MET A 58 -2.28 2.98 0.86
CA MET A 58 -3.19 4.09 1.08
C MET A 58 -3.23 4.98 -0.16
N ILE A 59 -4.43 5.18 -0.70
CA ILE A 59 -4.67 6.12 -1.81
C ILE A 59 -5.55 7.26 -1.29
N PRO A 60 -5.03 8.50 -1.21
CA PRO A 60 -5.85 9.67 -0.89
C PRO A 60 -6.98 9.84 -1.89
N ARG A 61 -8.15 10.30 -1.43
CA ARG A 61 -9.29 10.55 -2.31
C ARG A 61 -8.98 11.53 -3.45
N SER A 62 -8.07 12.47 -3.24
CA SER A 62 -7.59 13.39 -4.28
C SER A 62 -6.82 12.71 -5.41
N ALA A 63 -6.30 11.50 -5.20
CA ALA A 63 -5.58 10.70 -6.19
C ALA A 63 -6.44 9.61 -6.84
N LEU A 64 -7.68 9.41 -6.38
CA LEU A 64 -8.61 8.45 -6.96
C LEU A 64 -9.26 9.03 -8.21
N TYR A 65 -9.21 8.28 -9.31
CA TYR A 65 -9.88 8.60 -10.57
C TYR A 65 -10.92 7.54 -10.96
N THR A 66 -11.18 6.55 -10.10
CA THR A 66 -12.15 5.48 -10.32
C THR A 66 -12.87 5.10 -9.03
N ASN A 67 -13.98 4.36 -9.15
CA ASN A 67 -14.76 3.89 -8.01
C ASN A 67 -14.03 2.79 -7.23
N ILE A 68 -14.23 2.77 -5.91
CA ILE A 68 -13.63 1.76 -5.00
C ILE A 68 -14.00 0.32 -5.38
N GLU A 69 -15.18 0.11 -5.99
CA GLU A 69 -15.65 -1.19 -6.46
C GLU A 69 -14.72 -1.83 -7.50
N ASN A 70 -13.83 -1.06 -8.13
CA ASN A 70 -12.80 -1.59 -9.01
C ASN A 70 -11.63 -2.25 -8.28
N PHE A 71 -11.44 -1.96 -6.99
CA PHE A 71 -10.35 -2.48 -6.17
C PHE A 71 -10.79 -3.78 -5.49
N VAL A 72 -10.86 -4.84 -6.30
CA VAL A 72 -11.29 -6.18 -5.86
C VAL A 72 -10.10 -7.08 -5.58
N LYS A 73 -10.27 -8.01 -4.63
CA LYS A 73 -9.32 -9.08 -4.32
C LYS A 73 -8.86 -9.79 -5.59
N GLY A 74 -7.56 -10.06 -5.66
CA GLY A 74 -6.90 -10.74 -6.77
C GLY A 74 -6.60 -9.84 -7.97
N ARG A 75 -7.13 -8.60 -8.02
CA ARG A 75 -6.83 -7.69 -9.12
C ARG A 75 -5.38 -7.23 -9.06
N MET A 76 -4.69 -7.27 -10.20
CA MET A 76 -3.33 -6.79 -10.31
C MET A 76 -3.30 -5.27 -10.51
N ILE A 77 -2.40 -4.58 -9.83
CA ILE A 77 -2.29 -3.12 -9.86
C ILE A 77 -0.81 -2.69 -9.85
N HIS A 78 -0.50 -1.69 -10.66
CA HIS A 78 0.74 -0.91 -10.58
C HIS A 78 0.48 0.38 -9.78
N LEU A 79 1.40 0.72 -8.87
CA LEU A 79 1.32 1.86 -7.96
C LEU A 79 2.63 2.66 -7.99
N GLU A 80 2.52 3.98 -8.06
CA GLU A 80 3.61 4.91 -7.78
C GLU A 80 3.27 5.72 -6.52
N GLY A 81 4.24 5.79 -5.60
CA GLY A 81 3.99 6.35 -4.29
C GLY A 81 5.26 6.77 -3.55
N ARG A 82 5.07 6.95 -2.25
CA ARG A 82 6.14 7.13 -1.26
C ARG A 82 5.87 6.24 -0.05
N ILE A 83 6.92 5.81 0.63
CA ILE A 83 6.77 5.12 1.90
C ILE A 83 6.55 6.16 3.00
N GLN A 84 5.57 5.92 3.88
CA GLN A 84 5.36 6.74 5.07
C GLN A 84 5.34 5.85 6.31
N THR A 85 5.95 6.33 7.39
CA THR A 85 5.90 5.68 8.69
C THR A 85 5.34 6.67 9.70
N HIS A 86 4.30 6.27 10.42
CA HIS A 86 3.76 7.04 11.53
C HIS A 86 3.75 6.19 12.80
N SER A 87 3.79 6.84 13.96
CA SER A 87 3.70 6.13 15.24
C SER A 87 2.28 6.13 15.77
N VAL A 88 1.85 4.99 16.30
CA VAL A 88 0.59 4.82 17.02
C VAL A 88 0.93 4.42 18.45
N ILE A 89 0.26 5.04 19.42
CA ILE A 89 0.36 4.66 20.83
C ILE A 89 -0.92 3.90 21.17
N ASP A 90 -0.79 2.67 21.64
CA ASP A 90 -1.94 1.88 22.06
C ASP A 90 -2.48 2.33 23.43
N GLN A 91 -3.59 1.71 23.86
CA GLN A 91 -4.24 2.06 25.13
C GLN A 91 -3.36 1.77 26.36
N GLN A 92 -2.37 0.89 26.22
CA GLN A 92 -1.41 0.51 27.26
C GLN A 92 -0.18 1.42 27.27
N GLY A 93 -0.08 2.40 26.36
CA GLY A 93 1.03 3.33 26.24
C GLY A 93 2.21 2.82 25.41
N THR A 94 2.08 1.66 24.75
CA THR A 94 3.14 1.11 23.89
C THR A 94 3.14 1.85 22.55
N LYS A 95 4.31 2.38 22.17
CA LYS A 95 4.52 3.03 20.88
C LYS A 95 4.87 2.01 19.80
N SER A 96 4.00 1.87 18.81
CA SER A 96 4.20 1.07 17.60
C SER A 96 4.42 1.97 16.38
N TYR A 97 5.02 1.42 15.33
CA TYR A 97 5.23 2.11 14.05
C TYR A 97 4.48 1.38 12.95
N ILE A 98 3.74 2.13 12.14
CA ILE A 98 3.01 1.61 10.99
C ILE A 98 3.67 2.19 9.74
N THR A 99 4.15 1.30 8.87
CA THR A 99 4.75 1.66 7.57
C THR A 99 3.77 1.33 6.45
N GLN A 100 3.47 2.30 5.60
CA GLN A 100 2.49 2.19 4.52
C GLN A 100 3.05 2.81 3.24
N ILE A 101 2.48 2.44 2.10
CA ILE A 101 2.71 3.11 0.83
C ILE A 101 1.59 4.10 0.59
N LEU A 102 1.92 5.39 0.54
CA LEU A 102 1.01 6.43 0.08
C LEU A 102 1.12 6.56 -1.44
N ALA A 103 0.16 6.00 -2.16
CA ALA A 103 0.14 6.03 -3.61
C ALA A 103 -0.57 7.29 -4.14
N HIS A 104 0.03 7.93 -5.15
CA HIS A 104 -0.52 9.12 -5.81
C HIS A 104 -0.84 8.88 -7.29
N LYS A 105 -0.38 7.75 -7.84
CA LYS A 105 -0.73 7.29 -9.19
C LYS A 105 -0.84 5.78 -9.17
N TYR A 106 -1.78 5.26 -9.94
CA TYR A 106 -1.97 3.82 -10.09
C TYR A 106 -2.52 3.49 -11.46
N SER A 107 -2.48 2.21 -11.81
CA SER A 107 -3.14 1.65 -12.98
C SER A 107 -3.43 0.17 -12.73
N PHE A 108 -4.66 -0.26 -12.95
CA PHE A 108 -4.98 -1.68 -12.97
C PHE A 108 -4.33 -2.34 -14.18
N LEU A 109 -3.80 -3.54 -13.98
CA LEU A 109 -3.24 -4.36 -15.04
C LEU A 109 -4.27 -5.44 -15.38
N ASN A 110 -4.58 -5.56 -16.68
CA ASN A 110 -5.51 -6.56 -17.22
C ASN A 110 -4.75 -7.80 -17.67
#